data_AF-A0A8C9UZQ0-F1
#
_entry.id   AF-A0A8C9UZQ0-F1
#
_cell.length_a   1.000
_cell.length_b   1.000
_cell.length_c   1.000
_cell.angle_alpha   90.00
_cell.angle_beta   90.00
_cell.angle_gamma   90.00
#
_symmetry.space_group_name_H-M   'P 1'
#
loop_
_entity.id
_entity.type
_entity.pdbx_description
1 polymer ?
#
loop_
_entity_poly.entity_id
_entity_poly.type
_entity_poly.pdbx_seq_one_letter_code
_entity_poly.pdbx_strand_id
1 'polypeptide(L)'
;MPGGWVLAAAPVKLCVLGCLLLALPAGQAFLPNFWSRILTLSWDSHTHQYMTEQALLNITLDTLSALRPQDLQATPQQVRPWDKFVRKANDISVRFWHAVGEVVRANANVDFWSTTRSDPEYHFDSERVEGATAKLREFWNQTLSSIRNKEYQGARKSLGQLLHSLQDFYSHSNWVEMGQQSVYLHLLHPGEPSVPFIVLLTFLAPGKCSHGGLLDSSRHREAKGGINKDSTSPLFSPHHYLHAEAARLATAATVAMLLDLRNAVGPSSFLRLLSVRERPALVFVMDTTGSMFEEITAARLRALSIIQARAHDPEQPGTYLLVPFHDPDVGPVYETEDPEMFMHYLENLTALGGGDEPEMCLSAVLLALTHSPPLSEIFVFTDASPKDAHLNSTVEALALEKQSKVTFLLTEDSSSVGRGRGARKRREALSAERFFLYTRLSSVSGGLTIFTTNSDIQRVSAIVQDNTAGNKVTLLHAESDSSSVLNHSFHVDQAVKTVTLHLAGTLKHCILTNPTGREYRITQSHKP
;
A
#
# COMPACT_ATOMS: atom_id res chain seq x y z
N MET A 1 69.27 30.82 -35.41
CA MET A 1 70.19 30.52 -34.29
C MET A 1 70.01 31.59 -33.23
N PRO A 2 70.23 31.28 -31.95
CA PRO A 2 69.58 30.27 -31.08
C PRO A 2 68.77 31.03 -30.00
N GLY A 3 67.95 30.49 -29.09
CA GLY A 3 67.85 29.21 -28.39
C GLY A 3 66.87 29.51 -27.23
N GLY A 4 65.87 28.68 -26.97
CA GLY A 4 65.99 27.58 -26.02
C GLY A 4 64.61 27.24 -25.47
N TRP A 5 64.41 25.96 -25.19
CA TRP A 5 63.14 25.28 -25.10
C TRP A 5 62.48 25.30 -23.72
N VAL A 6 61.20 24.88 -23.75
CA VAL A 6 60.40 24.21 -22.71
C VAL A 6 59.59 25.14 -21.79
N LEU A 7 58.27 25.11 -21.97
CA LEU A 7 57.34 24.79 -20.89
C LEU A 7 56.08 24.16 -21.48
N ALA A 8 55.90 22.89 -21.15
CA ALA A 8 54.76 22.07 -21.52
C ALA A 8 53.49 22.64 -20.89
N ALA A 9 52.51 22.99 -21.72
CA ALA A 9 51.14 23.22 -21.28
C ALA A 9 50.49 21.86 -20.97
N ALA A 10 50.45 21.49 -19.69
CA ALA A 10 49.63 20.40 -19.20
C ALA A 10 48.16 20.87 -19.15
N PRO A 11 47.22 20.28 -19.91
CA PRO A 11 45.81 20.41 -19.59
C PRO A 11 45.51 19.53 -18.37
N VAL A 12 44.85 20.15 -17.40
CA VAL A 12 44.36 19.60 -16.14
C VAL A 12 43.69 18.24 -16.37
N LYS A 13 44.23 17.19 -15.73
CA LYS A 13 43.62 15.86 -15.63
C LYS A 13 42.32 15.95 -14.82
N LEU A 14 41.19 16.03 -15.51
CA LEU A 14 39.89 15.62 -14.97
C LEU A 14 39.70 14.12 -15.29
N CYS A 15 40.40 13.26 -14.54
CA CYS A 15 40.25 11.81 -14.61
C CYS A 15 40.38 11.19 -13.22
N VAL A 16 39.33 11.25 -12.40
CA VAL A 16 38.95 10.16 -11.47
C VAL A 16 37.43 10.21 -11.26
N LEU A 17 36.67 9.87 -12.29
CA LEU A 17 35.29 9.38 -12.12
C LEU A 17 34.90 8.63 -13.40
N GLY A 18 35.64 7.56 -13.65
CA GLY A 18 35.44 6.66 -14.79
C GLY A 18 36.16 5.36 -14.53
N CYS A 19 35.40 4.27 -14.61
CA CYS A 19 35.84 2.87 -14.65
C CYS A 19 36.05 2.15 -13.31
N LEU A 20 34.94 1.71 -12.72
CA LEU A 20 34.82 0.28 -12.36
C LEU A 20 33.38 -0.20 -12.62
N LEU A 21 32.96 -0.04 -13.88
CA LEU A 21 31.97 -0.86 -14.56
C LEU A 21 32.72 -1.69 -15.60
N LEU A 22 33.04 -2.94 -15.26
CA LEU A 22 33.32 -4.04 -16.18
C LEU A 22 32.73 -5.29 -15.50
N ALA A 23 31.48 -5.64 -15.78
CA ALA A 23 30.98 -6.38 -16.94
C ALA A 23 30.84 -7.88 -16.63
N LEU A 24 29.60 -8.32 -16.34
CA LEU A 24 29.03 -9.54 -16.92
C LEU A 24 27.51 -9.36 -17.15
N PRO A 25 26.95 -9.98 -18.20
CA PRO A 25 25.61 -9.73 -18.70
C PRO A 25 24.58 -10.76 -18.19
N ALA A 26 23.33 -10.34 -18.00
CA ALA A 26 22.09 -11.06 -18.32
C ALA A 26 20.92 -10.59 -17.43
N GLY A 27 19.77 -10.32 -18.06
CA GLY A 27 18.45 -10.45 -17.42
C GLY A 27 17.90 -9.22 -16.73
N GLN A 28 16.72 -8.77 -17.18
CA GLN A 28 15.91 -7.73 -16.56
C GLN A 28 15.24 -8.24 -15.27
N ALA A 29 15.18 -7.41 -14.22
CA ALA A 29 14.03 -7.36 -13.30
C ALA A 29 14.05 -6.12 -12.40
N PHE A 30 12.85 -5.61 -12.17
CA PHE A 30 12.42 -4.41 -11.44
C PHE A 30 12.71 -4.53 -9.94
N LEU A 31 13.41 -3.56 -9.35
CA LEU A 31 13.64 -3.47 -7.89
C LEU A 31 12.82 -2.31 -7.30
N PRO A 32 11.73 -2.54 -6.56
CA PRO A 32 11.11 -1.49 -5.76
C PRO A 32 11.80 -1.41 -4.38
N ASN A 33 12.43 -0.26 -4.12
CA ASN A 33 12.83 0.31 -2.83
C ASN A 33 13.70 -0.53 -1.87
N PHE A 34 14.99 -0.68 -2.22
CA PHE A 34 16.08 -1.07 -1.32
C PHE A 34 17.01 0.13 -1.02
N TRP A 35 16.44 1.26 -0.60
CA TRP A 35 17.19 2.51 -0.45
C TRP A 35 17.36 2.98 1.00
N SER A 36 17.75 2.07 1.92
CA SER A 36 18.18 2.47 3.27
C SER A 36 19.70 2.48 3.46
N ARG A 37 20.45 1.67 2.70
CA ARG A 37 21.91 1.53 2.91
C ARG A 37 22.78 2.26 1.89
N ILE A 38 22.25 2.51 0.68
CA ILE A 38 23.03 3.08 -0.42
C ILE A 38 22.98 4.61 -0.42
N LEU A 39 21.88 5.24 0.03
CA LEU A 39 21.74 6.71 0.03
C LEU A 39 22.37 7.41 1.24
N THR A 40 22.44 6.77 2.42
CA THR A 40 22.93 7.44 3.63
C THR A 40 24.45 7.34 3.81
N LEU A 41 25.16 6.54 3.00
CA LEU A 41 26.59 6.24 3.15
C LEU A 41 26.99 5.93 4.61
N SER A 42 26.05 5.41 5.42
CA SER A 42 26.21 5.26 6.86
C SER A 42 26.15 3.79 7.22
N TRP A 43 27.20 3.07 6.85
CA TRP A 43 27.26 1.60 6.98
C TRP A 43 27.27 1.14 8.45
N ASP A 44 27.44 2.07 9.40
CA ASP A 44 27.52 1.86 10.86
C ASP A 44 26.59 2.77 11.72
N SER A 45 25.57 3.46 11.16
CA SER A 45 24.66 4.31 11.98
C SER A 45 23.26 3.71 12.18
N HIS A 46 22.74 3.77 13.41
CA HIS A 46 21.38 3.36 13.75
C HIS A 46 20.37 4.38 13.22
N THR A 47 19.75 4.10 12.07
CA THR A 47 18.72 4.98 11.50
C THR A 47 17.37 4.77 12.18
N HIS A 48 16.54 5.82 12.20
CA HIS A 48 15.13 5.74 12.63
C HIS A 48 14.38 4.63 11.92
N GLN A 49 14.60 4.50 10.60
CA GLN A 49 14.07 3.43 9.77
C GLN A 49 14.44 2.05 10.32
N TYR A 50 15.73 1.77 10.57
CA TYR A 50 16.17 0.47 11.05
C TYR A 50 15.56 0.12 12.41
N MET A 51 15.56 1.08 13.35
CA MET A 51 14.96 0.90 14.68
C MET A 51 13.47 0.57 14.57
N THR A 52 12.73 1.30 13.72
CA THR A 52 11.30 1.08 13.50
C THR A 52 11.00 -0.26 12.83
N GLU A 53 11.71 -0.62 11.76
CA GLU A 53 11.50 -1.88 11.04
C GLU A 53 11.76 -3.09 11.94
N GLN A 54 12.88 -3.10 12.66
CA GLN A 54 13.26 -4.22 13.53
C GLN A 54 12.29 -4.38 14.71
N ALA A 55 11.89 -3.27 15.33
CA ALA A 55 10.96 -3.33 16.46
C ALA A 55 9.57 -3.83 16.04
N LEU A 56 9.03 -3.33 14.92
CA LEU A 56 7.76 -3.80 14.38
C LEU A 56 7.80 -5.27 13.98
N LEU A 57 8.88 -5.71 13.33
CA LEU A 57 9.11 -7.10 12.97
C LEU A 57 9.12 -8.01 14.19
N ASN A 58 9.96 -7.70 15.18
CA ASN A 58 10.14 -8.55 16.36
C ASN A 58 8.84 -8.67 17.17
N ILE A 59 8.17 -7.54 17.45
CA ILE A 59 6.94 -7.54 18.24
C ILE A 59 5.81 -8.25 17.48
N THR A 60 5.77 -8.13 16.15
CA THR A 60 4.79 -8.85 15.33
C THR A 60 4.99 -10.36 15.41
N LEU A 61 6.24 -10.82 15.27
CA LEU A 61 6.58 -12.24 15.40
C LEU A 61 6.27 -12.77 16.79
N ASP A 62 6.61 -12.01 17.84
CA ASP A 62 6.27 -12.34 19.23
C ASP A 62 4.75 -12.45 19.41
N THR A 63 4.00 -11.49 18.87
CA THR A 63 2.53 -11.47 18.94
C THR A 63 1.91 -12.67 18.21
N LEU A 64 2.43 -13.02 17.03
CA LEU A 64 2.00 -14.20 16.28
C LEU A 64 2.30 -15.50 17.04
N SER A 65 3.46 -15.59 17.69
CA SER A 65 3.87 -16.77 18.47
C SER A 65 3.02 -16.97 19.73
N ALA A 66 2.50 -15.89 20.31
CA ALA A 66 1.70 -15.90 21.53
C ALA A 66 0.21 -16.22 21.30
N LEU A 67 -0.29 -16.16 20.07
CA LEU A 67 -1.69 -16.44 19.76
C LEU A 67 -1.99 -17.94 19.82
N ARG A 68 -2.92 -18.34 20.69
CA ARG A 68 -3.42 -19.74 20.75
C ARG A 68 -4.48 -19.98 19.67
N PRO A 69 -4.68 -21.25 19.25
CA PRO A 69 -5.69 -21.61 18.25
C PRO A 69 -7.14 -21.22 18.61
N GLN A 70 -7.45 -21.16 19.92
CA GLN A 70 -8.79 -20.88 20.44
C GLN A 70 -9.16 -19.40 20.39
N ASP A 71 -8.18 -18.49 20.38
CA ASP A 71 -8.39 -17.04 20.35
C ASP A 71 -8.70 -16.54 18.91
N LEU A 72 -8.86 -17.46 17.95
CA LEU A 72 -8.85 -17.18 16.51
C LEU A 72 -10.17 -17.42 15.76
N GLN A 73 -11.27 -17.72 16.46
CA GLN A 73 -12.58 -18.02 15.82
C GLN A 73 -12.45 -18.99 14.62
N ALA A 74 -11.49 -19.91 14.65
CA ALA A 74 -11.27 -20.86 13.57
C ALA A 74 -12.10 -22.13 13.82
N THR A 75 -12.91 -22.53 12.84
CA THR A 75 -13.70 -23.77 12.92
C THR A 75 -12.80 -25.01 12.90
N PRO A 76 -13.21 -26.14 13.51
CA PRO A 76 -12.35 -27.32 13.70
C PRO A 76 -11.79 -27.94 12.42
N GLN A 77 -12.38 -27.66 11.24
CA GLN A 77 -11.85 -28.11 9.94
C GLN A 77 -10.65 -27.29 9.42
N GLN A 78 -10.32 -26.14 10.00
CA GLN A 78 -9.19 -25.29 9.58
C GLN A 78 -7.85 -25.61 10.29
N VAL A 79 -7.83 -26.59 11.20
CA VAL A 79 -6.62 -26.93 11.96
C VAL A 79 -5.67 -27.78 11.10
N ARG A 80 -4.94 -27.13 10.19
CA ARG A 80 -3.67 -27.68 9.67
C ARG A 80 -2.62 -27.60 10.78
N PRO A 81 -1.59 -28.48 10.80
CA PRO A 81 -0.61 -28.50 11.88
C PRO A 81 0.09 -27.15 12.03
N TRP A 82 -0.04 -26.55 13.22
CA TRP A 82 0.52 -25.25 13.63
C TRP A 82 2.01 -25.12 13.31
N ASP A 83 2.75 -26.22 13.35
CA ASP A 83 4.18 -26.29 13.05
C ASP A 83 4.52 -26.02 11.57
N LYS A 84 3.56 -26.12 10.64
CA LYS A 84 3.73 -25.72 9.24
C LYS A 84 3.41 -24.25 9.00
N PHE A 85 2.54 -23.66 9.82
CA PHE A 85 2.12 -22.26 9.73
C PHE A 85 3.22 -21.33 10.23
N VAL A 86 3.85 -21.65 11.36
CA VAL A 86 5.02 -20.91 11.89
C VAL A 86 6.22 -21.02 10.93
N ARG A 87 6.41 -22.17 10.26
CA ARG A 87 7.44 -22.32 9.21
C ARG A 87 7.15 -21.54 7.93
N LYS A 88 5.89 -21.15 7.68
CA LYS A 88 5.51 -20.24 6.60
C LYS A 88 5.48 -18.77 7.05
N ALA A 89 5.55 -18.49 8.35
CA ALA A 89 5.73 -17.12 8.88
C ALA A 89 7.12 -16.52 8.59
N ASN A 90 8.06 -17.32 8.05
CA ASN A 90 9.25 -16.79 7.35
C ASN A 90 8.90 -16.03 6.06
N ASP A 91 7.66 -16.16 5.58
CA ASP A 91 7.09 -15.40 4.48
C ASP A 91 6.11 -14.37 5.08
N ILE A 92 6.67 -13.45 5.86
CA ILE A 92 5.97 -12.23 6.25
C ILE A 92 5.46 -11.59 4.96
N SER A 93 4.14 -11.52 4.83
CA SER A 93 3.51 -11.18 3.56
C SER A 93 3.93 -9.79 3.08
N VAL A 94 3.90 -9.57 1.76
CA VAL A 94 4.09 -8.24 1.14
C VAL A 94 3.23 -7.17 1.83
N ARG A 95 2.07 -7.55 2.38
CA ARG A 95 1.14 -6.70 3.15
C ARG A 95 1.78 -6.10 4.39
N PHE A 96 2.48 -6.93 5.16
CA PHE A 96 3.18 -6.47 6.34
C PHE A 96 4.26 -5.46 5.98
N TRP A 97 5.07 -5.77 4.97
CA TRP A 97 6.15 -4.87 4.56
C TRP A 97 5.62 -3.56 3.95
N HIS A 98 4.46 -3.60 3.28
CA HIS A 98 3.76 -2.40 2.85
C HIS A 98 3.33 -1.54 4.06
N ALA A 99 2.68 -2.15 5.05
CA ALA A 99 2.24 -1.47 6.27
C ALA A 99 3.43 -0.90 7.08
N VAL A 100 4.51 -1.68 7.25
CA VAL A 100 5.76 -1.19 7.87
C VAL A 100 6.34 -0.03 7.05
N GLY A 101 6.33 -0.14 5.71
CA GLY A 101 6.78 0.91 4.82
C GLY A 101 5.99 2.22 4.98
N GLU A 102 4.68 2.15 5.27
CA GLU A 102 3.88 3.35 5.58
C GLU A 102 4.30 4.00 6.90
N VAL A 103 4.54 3.20 7.94
CA VAL A 103 5.03 3.71 9.24
C VAL A 103 6.42 4.33 9.09
N VAL A 104 7.33 3.66 8.38
CA VAL A 104 8.69 4.15 8.11
C VAL A 104 8.67 5.44 7.30
N ARG A 105 7.86 5.49 6.23
CA ARG A 105 7.68 6.71 5.43
C ARG A 105 7.13 7.85 6.29
N ALA A 106 6.12 7.58 7.11
CA ALA A 106 5.55 8.59 8.01
C ALA A 106 6.55 9.06 9.07
N ASN A 107 7.42 8.18 9.59
CA ASN A 107 8.52 8.54 10.49
C ASN A 107 9.53 9.46 9.77
N ALA A 108 10.07 9.02 8.64
CA ALA A 108 11.06 9.80 7.90
C ALA A 108 10.52 11.16 7.43
N ASN A 109 9.26 11.19 7.00
CA ASN A 109 8.59 12.36 6.48
C ASN A 109 8.61 13.57 7.43
N VAL A 110 8.67 13.36 8.75
CA VAL A 110 8.69 14.46 9.72
C VAL A 110 9.88 15.40 9.46
N ASP A 111 11.03 14.89 9.01
CA ASP A 111 12.22 15.66 8.63
C ASP A 111 12.10 16.38 7.26
N PHE A 112 11.17 15.98 6.41
CA PHE A 112 11.11 16.44 5.01
C PHE A 112 9.98 17.42 4.74
N TRP A 113 8.84 17.32 5.43
CA TRP A 113 7.70 18.21 5.17
C TRP A 113 7.98 19.62 5.67
N SER A 114 7.69 20.63 4.83
CA SER A 114 7.89 22.04 5.17
C SER A 114 7.14 22.48 6.44
N THR A 115 6.05 21.78 6.79
CA THR A 115 5.23 22.06 7.97
C THR A 115 5.81 21.47 9.27
N THR A 116 6.65 20.45 9.20
CA THR A 116 7.18 19.75 10.39
C THR A 116 8.68 19.89 10.55
N ARG A 117 9.47 19.92 9.45
CA ARG A 117 10.95 19.88 9.46
C ARG A 117 11.66 20.97 10.28
N SER A 118 10.94 22.03 10.61
CA SER A 118 11.47 23.20 11.33
C SER A 118 10.62 23.53 12.54
N ASP A 119 9.67 22.64 12.89
CA ASP A 119 8.87 22.77 14.08
C ASP A 119 9.58 22.05 15.25
N PRO A 120 10.11 22.79 16.23
CA PRO A 120 10.86 22.21 17.33
C PRO A 120 10.04 21.22 18.19
N GLU A 121 8.71 21.28 18.17
CA GLU A 121 7.88 20.36 18.96
C GLU A 121 7.79 18.96 18.34
N TYR A 122 8.03 18.82 17.03
CA TYR A 122 8.07 17.52 16.36
C TYR A 122 9.41 16.81 16.60
N HIS A 123 10.47 17.59 16.83
CA HIS A 123 11.85 17.13 16.88
C HIS A 123 12.48 17.19 18.28
N PHE A 124 11.72 17.57 19.32
CA PHE A 124 12.27 17.80 20.66
C PHE A 124 13.42 18.83 20.69
N ASP A 125 13.36 19.82 19.80
CA ASP A 125 14.37 20.87 19.69
C ASP A 125 14.03 22.08 20.58
N SER A 126 14.96 23.03 20.65
CA SER A 126 14.76 24.34 21.30
C SER A 126 14.33 24.26 22.78
N GLU A 127 14.67 23.17 23.48
CA GLU A 127 14.24 22.86 24.85
C GLU A 127 12.71 22.87 25.03
N ARG A 128 11.93 22.69 23.96
CA ARG A 128 10.45 22.71 24.00
C ARG A 128 9.88 21.36 24.43
N VAL A 129 10.42 20.79 25.50
CA VAL A 129 10.12 19.42 25.91
C VAL A 129 8.67 19.26 26.36
N GLU A 130 8.06 20.29 26.96
CA GLU A 130 6.64 20.26 27.32
C GLU A 130 5.73 20.19 26.08
N GLY A 131 5.95 21.07 25.10
CA GLY A 131 5.20 21.07 23.83
C GLY A 131 5.42 19.80 23.03
N ALA A 132 6.68 19.34 22.92
CA ALA A 132 7.01 18.09 22.25
C ALA A 132 6.41 16.86 22.94
N THR A 133 6.36 16.83 24.28
CA THR A 133 5.68 15.77 25.04
C THR A 133 4.18 15.80 24.81
N ALA A 134 3.56 16.99 24.77
CA ALA A 134 2.14 17.12 24.45
C ALA A 134 1.84 16.60 23.02
N LYS A 135 2.69 16.94 22.05
CA LYS A 135 2.62 16.45 20.67
C LYS A 135 2.76 14.93 20.59
N LEU A 136 3.71 14.36 21.32
CA LEU A 136 3.91 12.91 21.41
C LEU A 136 2.65 12.21 21.95
N ARG A 137 2.04 12.75 23.02
CA ARG A 137 0.79 12.21 23.59
C ARG A 137 -0.41 12.39 22.65
N GLU A 138 -0.43 13.47 21.88
CA GLU A 138 -1.43 13.70 20.82
C GLU A 138 -1.37 12.59 19.76
N PHE A 139 -0.18 12.29 19.22
CA PHE A 139 -0.01 11.21 18.23
C PHE A 139 -0.35 9.84 18.79
N TRP A 140 -0.03 9.58 20.06
CA TRP A 140 -0.44 8.34 20.74
C TRP A 140 -1.97 8.20 20.76
N ASN A 141 -2.68 9.25 21.18
CA ASN A 141 -4.14 9.25 21.24
C ASN A 141 -4.77 9.12 19.84
N GLN A 142 -4.23 9.81 18.83
CA GLN A 142 -4.66 9.68 17.44
C GLN A 142 -4.47 8.24 16.94
N THR A 143 -3.30 7.65 17.20
CA THR A 143 -3.00 6.25 16.83
C THR A 143 -4.01 5.29 17.45
N LEU A 144 -4.28 5.40 18.74
CA LEU A 144 -5.27 4.56 19.43
C LEU A 144 -6.69 4.77 18.87
N SER A 145 -7.10 6.01 18.64
CA SER A 145 -8.41 6.37 18.10
C SER A 145 -8.60 5.78 16.71
N SER A 146 -7.64 5.98 15.81
CA SER A 146 -7.70 5.45 14.45
C SER A 146 -7.68 3.91 14.41
N ILE A 147 -6.93 3.23 15.28
CA ILE A 147 -6.98 1.75 15.37
C ILE A 147 -8.37 1.28 15.80
N ARG A 148 -8.98 1.95 16.79
CA ARG A 148 -10.32 1.60 17.29
C ARG A 148 -11.39 1.83 16.23
N ASN A 149 -11.24 2.87 15.43
CA ASN A 149 -12.12 3.18 14.30
C ASN A 149 -11.81 2.36 13.03
N LYS A 150 -10.85 1.42 13.08
CA LYS A 150 -10.36 0.63 11.94
C LYS A 150 -9.75 1.47 10.80
N GLU A 151 -9.35 2.70 11.08
CA GLU A 151 -8.65 3.60 10.15
C GLU A 151 -7.13 3.30 10.16
N TYR A 152 -6.75 2.09 9.74
CA TYR A 152 -5.38 1.60 9.91
C TYR A 152 -4.32 2.43 9.17
N GLN A 153 -4.65 3.03 8.02
CA GLN A 153 -3.74 3.92 7.30
C GLN A 153 -3.44 5.20 8.10
N GLY A 154 -4.48 5.85 8.64
CA GLY A 154 -4.34 7.00 9.52
C GLY A 154 -3.55 6.64 10.78
N ALA A 155 -3.84 5.47 11.37
CA ALA A 155 -3.10 4.96 12.52
C ALA A 155 -1.61 4.75 12.23
N ARG A 156 -1.25 4.17 11.08
CA ARG A 156 0.16 3.98 10.69
C ARG A 156 0.89 5.30 10.47
N LYS A 157 0.20 6.32 9.93
CA LYS A 157 0.74 7.67 9.79
C LYS A 157 1.03 8.31 11.15
N SER A 158 0.04 8.33 12.06
CA SER A 158 0.23 8.88 13.41
C SER A 158 1.26 8.09 14.21
N LEU A 159 1.33 6.76 14.04
CA LEU A 159 2.36 5.92 14.65
C LEU A 159 3.76 6.28 14.14
N GLY A 160 3.94 6.52 12.85
CA GLY A 160 5.22 6.96 12.29
C GLY A 160 5.68 8.29 12.90
N GLN A 161 4.78 9.26 13.02
CA GLN A 161 5.06 10.56 13.65
C GLN A 161 5.41 10.42 15.13
N LEU A 162 4.67 9.57 15.85
CA LEU A 162 4.96 9.24 17.25
C LEU A 162 6.36 8.64 17.42
N LEU A 163 6.71 7.64 16.61
CA LEU A 163 8.01 6.97 16.67
C LEU A 163 9.15 7.91 16.34
N HIS A 164 8.97 8.80 15.36
CA HIS A 164 9.93 9.83 15.02
C HIS A 164 10.25 10.72 16.23
N SER A 165 9.23 11.37 16.80
CA SER A 165 9.42 12.27 17.94
C SER A 165 9.97 11.54 19.18
N LEU A 166 9.57 10.28 19.41
CA LEU A 166 10.11 9.46 20.50
C LEU A 166 11.61 9.16 20.31
N GLN A 167 12.03 8.86 19.09
CA GLN A 167 13.45 8.60 18.77
C GLN A 167 14.25 9.90 18.87
N ASP A 168 13.68 11.02 18.41
CA ASP A 168 14.27 12.36 18.52
C ASP A 168 14.49 12.81 19.95
N PHE A 169 13.61 12.45 20.89
CA PHE A 169 13.85 12.74 22.31
C PHE A 169 15.22 12.24 22.78
N TYR A 170 15.63 11.02 22.43
CA TYR A 170 16.91 10.48 22.89
C TYR A 170 18.12 11.02 22.14
N SER A 171 17.92 11.56 20.93
CA SER A 171 19.01 12.16 20.15
C SER A 171 19.14 13.67 20.31
N HIS A 172 18.05 14.41 20.54
CA HIS A 172 18.05 15.87 20.57
C HIS A 172 17.95 16.43 21.99
N SER A 173 17.44 15.65 22.96
CA SER A 173 17.49 16.06 24.37
C SER A 173 18.83 15.72 25.03
N ASN A 174 19.05 16.33 26.19
CA ASN A 174 20.18 16.04 27.08
C ASN A 174 19.98 14.80 27.97
N TRP A 175 18.97 13.96 27.72
CA TRP A 175 18.67 12.79 28.55
C TRP A 175 19.89 11.89 28.75
N VAL A 176 20.55 11.52 27.66
CA VAL A 176 21.75 10.66 27.64
C VAL A 176 22.96 11.37 28.25
N GLU A 177 23.10 12.67 27.99
CA GLU A 177 24.23 13.48 28.47
C GLU A 177 24.23 13.65 29.99
N MET A 178 23.05 13.64 30.62
CA MET A 178 22.91 13.63 32.08
C MET A 178 23.21 12.26 32.71
N GLY A 179 23.70 11.30 31.91
CA GLY A 179 24.03 9.96 32.38
C GLY A 179 22.81 9.07 32.64
N GLN A 180 21.63 9.44 32.13
CA GLN A 180 20.46 8.56 32.21
C GLN A 180 20.65 7.39 31.23
N GLN A 181 20.54 6.17 31.76
CA GLN A 181 20.75 4.92 31.00
C GLN A 181 19.47 4.07 30.88
N SER A 182 18.33 4.63 31.29
CA SER A 182 17.02 3.98 31.23
C SER A 182 16.05 4.72 30.31
N VAL A 183 15.10 3.97 29.74
CA VAL A 183 13.97 4.53 28.99
C VAL A 183 13.15 5.42 29.92
N TYR A 184 12.76 6.61 29.45
CA TYR A 184 11.92 7.51 30.19
C TYR A 184 10.45 7.12 30.07
N LEU A 185 9.97 6.36 31.06
CA LEU A 185 8.62 5.75 31.06
C LEU A 185 7.47 6.77 31.09
N HIS A 186 7.71 8.01 31.51
CA HIS A 186 6.63 8.98 31.77
C HIS A 186 6.28 9.85 30.55
N LEU A 187 7.04 9.77 29.44
CA LEU A 187 6.78 10.56 28.23
C LEU A 187 5.34 10.39 27.72
N LEU A 188 4.84 9.14 27.73
CA LEU A 188 3.52 8.79 27.21
C LEU A 188 2.41 8.79 28.29
N HIS A 189 2.74 9.02 29.56
CA HIS A 189 1.76 8.96 30.67
C HIS A 189 0.98 10.28 30.82
N PRO A 190 -0.36 10.32 30.61
CA PRO A 190 -1.12 11.57 30.53
C PRO A 190 -1.12 12.41 31.82
N GLY A 191 -0.86 11.79 32.98
CA GLY A 191 -0.85 12.45 34.28
C GLY A 191 0.54 12.72 34.86
N GLU A 192 1.60 12.31 34.17
CA GLU A 192 2.98 12.51 34.62
C GLU A 192 3.56 13.80 34.02
N PRO A 193 4.44 14.51 34.74
CA PRO A 193 5.11 15.68 34.21
C PRO A 193 5.98 15.32 33.00
N SER A 194 6.10 16.24 32.05
CA SER A 194 6.94 16.09 30.85
C SER A 194 8.42 15.86 31.18
N VAL A 195 8.84 16.18 32.40
CA VAL A 195 10.18 15.92 32.95
C VAL A 195 10.08 15.54 34.43
N PRO A 196 10.90 14.61 34.95
CA PRO A 196 10.86 14.25 36.37
C PRO A 196 11.14 15.47 37.26
N PHE A 197 10.51 15.56 38.44
CA PHE A 197 10.67 16.69 39.36
C PHE A 197 12.13 16.90 39.84
N ILE A 198 12.90 15.82 39.98
CA ILE A 198 14.35 15.84 40.30
C ILE A 198 15.19 16.41 39.14
N VAL A 199 14.69 16.29 37.91
CA VAL A 199 15.33 16.74 36.68
C VAL A 199 14.90 18.17 36.33
N LEU A 200 13.73 18.64 36.78
CA LEU A 200 13.21 20.00 36.55
C LEU A 200 14.16 21.12 37.03
N LEU A 201 14.94 20.87 38.10
CA LEU A 201 15.96 21.79 38.61
C LEU A 201 17.20 21.91 37.71
N THR A 202 17.41 20.96 36.79
CA THR A 202 18.54 20.94 35.85
C THR A 202 18.12 21.13 34.39
N PHE A 203 16.89 20.76 34.01
CA PHE A 203 16.36 20.82 32.63
C PHE A 203 16.12 22.26 32.15
N LEU A 204 15.39 23.07 32.91
CA LEU A 204 14.86 24.38 32.47
C LEU A 204 15.82 25.58 32.58
N ALA A 205 17.13 25.39 32.37
CA ALA A 205 18.01 26.56 32.21
C ALA A 205 17.94 27.01 30.74
N PRO A 206 17.35 28.19 30.43
CA PRO A 206 17.17 28.64 29.05
C PRO A 206 18.51 28.83 28.33
N GLY A 207 18.64 28.32 27.09
CA GLY A 207 19.78 28.59 26.19
C GLY A 207 20.65 27.40 25.77
N LYS A 208 20.18 26.15 25.83
CA LYS A 208 21.04 24.96 25.68
C LYS A 208 21.12 24.32 24.28
N CYS A 209 20.27 24.65 23.32
CA CYS A 209 20.29 24.00 21.99
C CYS A 209 21.38 24.53 21.06
N SER A 210 22.65 24.40 21.43
CA SER A 210 23.73 24.44 20.44
C SER A 210 24.27 23.04 20.25
N HIS A 211 24.21 22.56 19.02
CA HIS A 211 24.69 21.25 18.60
C HIS A 211 26.21 21.26 18.35
N GLY A 212 26.88 22.39 18.62
CA GLY A 212 28.35 22.51 18.64
C GLY A 212 29.05 22.41 17.28
N GLY A 213 28.30 22.27 16.18
CA GLY A 213 28.83 22.14 14.82
C GLY A 213 29.45 23.42 14.27
N LEU A 214 30.32 23.29 13.26
CA LEU A 214 31.01 24.44 12.63
C LEU A 214 30.05 25.45 11.96
N LEU A 215 28.88 24.97 11.51
CA LEU A 215 27.80 25.77 10.89
C LEU A 215 26.70 26.18 11.89
N ASP A 216 26.83 25.80 13.16
CA ASP A 216 25.89 26.19 14.20
C ASP A 216 26.17 27.63 14.64
N SER A 217 25.28 28.55 14.27
CA SER A 217 25.37 29.97 14.64
C SER A 217 25.30 30.23 16.15
N SER A 218 24.89 29.24 16.95
CA SER A 218 24.80 29.28 18.41
C SER A 218 26.01 28.66 19.13
N ARG A 219 27.01 28.13 18.41
CA ARG A 219 28.22 27.42 18.93
C ARG A 219 29.09 28.17 19.95
N HIS A 220 28.95 29.50 20.03
CA HIS A 220 29.72 30.36 20.94
C HIS A 220 28.88 30.93 22.08
N ARG A 221 27.58 30.62 22.13
CA ARG A 221 26.75 30.82 23.32
C ARG A 221 27.00 29.62 24.24
N GLU A 222 27.01 29.81 25.56
CA GLU A 222 27.20 28.71 26.51
C GLU A 222 26.04 27.71 26.42
N ALA A 223 26.12 26.79 25.47
CA ALA A 223 25.27 25.64 25.41
C ALA A 223 25.83 24.56 26.32
N LYS A 224 25.01 24.16 27.28
CA LYS A 224 25.24 22.95 28.07
C LYS A 224 24.30 21.86 27.57
N GLY A 225 24.64 21.22 26.45
CA GLY A 225 24.03 19.95 26.02
C GLY A 225 23.43 19.93 24.60
N GLY A 226 23.26 18.72 24.06
CA GLY A 226 22.73 18.36 22.75
C GLY A 226 23.68 17.41 22.00
N ILE A 227 23.17 16.23 21.59
CA ILE A 227 23.92 15.29 20.75
C ILE A 227 23.67 15.65 19.28
N ASN A 228 24.68 16.13 18.55
CA ASN A 228 24.57 16.36 17.11
C ASN A 228 24.65 15.03 16.34
N LYS A 229 23.50 14.44 15.98
CA LYS A 229 23.45 13.15 15.28
C LYS A 229 23.75 13.21 13.77
N ASP A 230 23.73 14.40 13.17
CA ASP A 230 23.88 14.57 11.71
C ASP A 230 25.31 14.40 11.21
N SER A 231 26.27 14.26 12.14
CA SER A 231 27.67 14.02 11.81
C SER A 231 28.33 13.08 12.82
N THR A 232 28.96 12.03 12.31
CA THR A 232 29.86 11.17 13.10
C THR A 232 31.25 11.78 13.29
N SER A 233 31.50 12.94 12.68
CA SER A 233 32.78 13.62 12.76
C SER A 233 32.94 14.30 14.12
N PRO A 234 34.02 14.01 14.86
CA PRO A 234 34.34 14.70 16.13
C PRO A 234 34.46 16.23 15.98
N LEU A 235 34.70 16.72 14.76
CA LEU A 235 34.79 18.14 14.44
C LEU A 235 33.42 18.85 14.39
N PHE A 236 32.36 18.10 14.10
CA PHE A 236 31.00 18.65 13.92
C PHE A 236 30.02 18.15 15.00
N SER A 237 30.34 17.04 15.67
CA SER A 237 29.60 16.51 16.83
C SER A 237 30.56 16.26 18.01
N PRO A 238 30.67 17.23 18.94
CA PRO A 238 31.54 17.11 20.11
C PRO A 238 31.21 15.92 21.03
N HIS A 239 29.95 15.47 21.01
CA HIS A 239 29.43 14.36 21.83
C HIS A 239 29.15 13.07 21.03
N HIS A 240 29.84 12.88 19.89
CA HIS A 240 29.64 11.71 19.01
C HIS A 240 29.75 10.35 19.74
N TYR A 241 30.48 10.28 20.85
CA TYR A 241 30.63 9.07 21.66
C TYR A 241 29.34 8.63 22.37
N LEU A 242 28.35 9.53 22.52
CA LEU A 242 27.05 9.22 23.13
C LEU A 242 26.03 8.67 22.12
N HIS A 243 26.33 8.70 20.81
CA HIS A 243 25.39 8.29 19.76
C HIS A 243 24.94 6.83 19.93
N ALA A 244 25.85 5.95 20.33
CA ALA A 244 25.53 4.54 20.55
C ALA A 244 24.54 4.34 21.70
N GLU A 245 24.72 5.10 22.80
CA GLU A 245 23.83 5.01 23.95
C GLU A 245 22.46 5.65 23.66
N ALA A 246 22.44 6.78 22.96
CA ALA A 246 21.22 7.41 22.47
C ALA A 246 20.41 6.46 21.56
N ALA A 247 21.07 5.82 20.60
CA ALA A 247 20.43 4.86 19.71
C ALA A 247 19.90 3.62 20.47
N ARG A 248 20.65 3.14 21.46
CA ARG A 248 20.23 2.02 22.32
C ARG A 248 18.96 2.37 23.09
N LEU A 249 18.90 3.56 23.70
CA LEU A 249 17.72 4.03 24.42
C LEU A 249 16.53 4.30 23.49
N ALA A 250 16.75 4.91 22.33
CA ALA A 250 15.72 5.13 21.32
C ALA A 250 15.13 3.79 20.83
N THR A 251 15.96 2.78 20.62
CA THR A 251 15.52 1.41 20.26
C THR A 251 14.69 0.79 21.38
N ALA A 252 15.19 0.85 22.62
CA ALA A 252 14.50 0.29 23.78
C ALA A 252 13.14 0.98 24.02
N ALA A 253 13.08 2.30 23.88
CA ALA A 253 11.85 3.09 24.00
C ALA A 253 10.86 2.77 22.88
N THR A 254 11.34 2.63 21.64
CA THR A 254 10.52 2.20 20.49
C THR A 254 9.86 0.85 20.77
N VAL A 255 10.63 -0.14 21.26
CA VAL A 255 10.11 -1.46 21.61
C VAL A 255 9.09 -1.37 22.75
N ALA A 256 9.39 -0.65 23.82
CA ALA A 256 8.48 -0.48 24.95
C ALA A 256 7.15 0.15 24.53
N MET A 257 7.19 1.24 23.75
CA MET A 257 6.01 1.93 23.25
C MET A 257 5.14 1.03 22.35
N LEU A 258 5.75 0.25 21.46
CA LEU A 258 5.01 -0.69 20.61
C LEU A 258 4.40 -1.86 21.40
N LEU A 259 5.06 -2.31 22.47
CA LEU A 259 4.48 -3.29 23.41
C LEU A 259 3.28 -2.70 24.15
N ASP A 260 3.38 -1.45 24.61
CA ASP A 260 2.27 -0.75 25.26
C ASP A 260 1.09 -0.57 24.29
N LEU A 261 1.37 -0.23 23.02
CA LEU A 261 0.35 -0.13 21.99
C LEU A 261 -0.36 -1.46 21.77
N ARG A 262 0.42 -2.55 21.58
CA ARG A 262 -0.14 -3.91 21.45
C ARG A 262 -1.02 -4.28 22.63
N ASN A 263 -0.58 -3.97 23.85
CA ASN A 263 -1.35 -4.26 25.06
C ASN A 263 -2.61 -3.41 25.16
N ALA A 264 -2.58 -2.15 24.70
CA ALA A 264 -3.71 -1.22 24.73
C ALA A 264 -4.80 -1.53 23.68
N VAL A 265 -4.42 -1.98 22.47
CA VAL A 265 -5.39 -2.28 21.39
C VAL A 265 -5.74 -3.77 21.28
N GLY A 266 -4.95 -4.63 21.92
CA GLY A 266 -5.05 -6.09 21.86
C GLY A 266 -4.29 -6.70 20.67
N PRO A 267 -3.88 -7.98 20.77
CA PRO A 267 -3.09 -8.67 19.74
C PRO A 267 -3.72 -8.62 18.33
N SER A 268 -5.02 -8.86 18.21
CA SER A 268 -5.72 -8.91 16.92
C SER A 268 -5.74 -7.55 16.22
N SER A 269 -6.04 -6.47 16.95
CA SER A 269 -6.04 -5.10 16.40
C SER A 269 -4.63 -4.65 16.02
N PHE A 270 -3.62 -5.04 16.81
CA PHE A 270 -2.22 -4.76 16.52
C PHE A 270 -1.75 -5.48 15.24
N LEU A 271 -2.13 -6.74 15.05
CA LEU A 271 -1.82 -7.45 13.82
C LEU A 271 -2.53 -6.83 12.60
N ARG A 272 -3.80 -6.41 12.75
CA ARG A 272 -4.53 -5.69 11.69
C ARG A 272 -3.90 -4.34 11.34
N LEU A 273 -3.39 -3.59 12.33
CA LEU A 273 -2.64 -2.34 12.10
C LEU A 273 -1.47 -2.57 11.12
N LEU A 274 -0.79 -3.71 11.24
CA LEU A 274 0.34 -4.09 10.40
C LEU A 274 -0.07 -4.95 9.20
N SER A 275 -1.36 -4.99 8.87
CA SER A 275 -1.96 -5.79 7.79
C SER A 275 -1.54 -7.27 7.83
N VAL A 276 -1.29 -7.78 9.04
CA VAL A 276 -0.99 -9.19 9.30
C VAL A 276 -2.31 -9.91 9.50
N ARG A 277 -2.57 -10.91 8.65
CA ARG A 277 -3.82 -11.68 8.62
C ARG A 277 -5.08 -10.86 8.32
N GLU A 278 -4.93 -9.62 7.84
CA GLU A 278 -6.03 -8.87 7.24
C GLU A 278 -6.41 -9.57 5.94
N ARG A 279 -7.61 -10.14 5.90
CA ARG A 279 -8.12 -10.85 4.73
C ARG A 279 -8.64 -9.83 3.72
N PRO A 280 -8.36 -9.99 2.42
CA PRO A 280 -8.88 -9.08 1.42
C PRO A 280 -10.42 -9.16 1.37
N ALA A 281 -11.07 -8.08 0.96
CA ALA A 281 -12.51 -8.09 0.75
C ALA A 281 -12.85 -8.48 -0.69
N LEU A 282 -14.03 -9.08 -0.85
CA LEU A 282 -14.64 -9.30 -2.15
C LEU A 282 -15.73 -8.25 -2.34
N VAL A 283 -15.51 -7.31 -3.26
CA VAL A 283 -16.32 -6.10 -3.41
C VAL A 283 -17.08 -6.14 -4.73
N PHE A 284 -18.36 -5.81 -4.68
CA PHE A 284 -19.26 -5.75 -5.83
C PHE A 284 -19.82 -4.34 -5.96
N VAL A 285 -19.57 -3.70 -7.10
CA VAL A 285 -20.11 -2.39 -7.46
C VAL A 285 -21.12 -2.62 -8.56
N MET A 286 -22.41 -2.38 -8.27
CA MET A 286 -23.52 -2.80 -9.12
C MET A 286 -24.29 -1.59 -9.61
N ASP A 287 -24.33 -1.42 -10.92
CA ASP A 287 -25.23 -0.49 -11.57
C ASP A 287 -26.69 -0.95 -11.39
N THR A 288 -27.54 -0.04 -10.91
CA THR A 288 -28.94 -0.28 -10.59
C THR A 288 -29.88 0.59 -11.44
N THR A 289 -29.41 1.17 -12.54
CA THR A 289 -30.28 1.91 -13.46
C THR A 289 -31.27 1.01 -14.17
N GLY A 290 -32.33 1.62 -14.69
CA GLY A 290 -33.40 0.91 -15.39
C GLY A 290 -32.94 0.21 -16.67
N SER A 291 -31.81 0.61 -17.30
CA SER A 291 -31.27 -0.09 -18.48
C SER A 291 -30.70 -1.45 -18.10
N MET A 292 -30.10 -1.58 -16.92
CA MET A 292 -29.63 -2.84 -16.35
C MET A 292 -30.75 -3.82 -15.96
N PHE A 293 -32.02 -3.54 -16.23
CA PHE A 293 -33.14 -4.37 -15.77
C PHE A 293 -33.11 -5.81 -16.32
N GLU A 294 -32.72 -6.02 -17.58
CA GLU A 294 -32.60 -7.37 -18.14
C GLU A 294 -31.31 -8.08 -17.64
N GLU A 295 -30.29 -7.30 -17.31
CA GLU A 295 -28.93 -7.71 -17.00
C GLU A 295 -28.68 -7.93 -15.50
N ILE A 296 -29.43 -7.28 -14.61
CA ILE A 296 -29.18 -7.29 -13.16
C ILE A 296 -29.28 -8.70 -12.58
N THR A 297 -30.18 -9.52 -13.13
CA THR A 297 -30.31 -10.93 -12.75
C THR A 297 -29.06 -11.71 -13.16
N ALA A 298 -28.51 -11.45 -14.35
CA ALA A 298 -27.27 -12.05 -14.81
C ALA A 298 -26.08 -11.59 -13.95
N ALA A 299 -26.01 -10.31 -13.60
CA ALA A 299 -24.99 -9.75 -12.71
C ALA A 299 -25.03 -10.42 -11.33
N ARG A 300 -26.22 -10.61 -10.75
CA ARG A 300 -26.42 -11.33 -9.47
C ARG A 300 -25.93 -12.78 -9.55
N LEU A 301 -26.29 -13.51 -10.60
CA LEU A 301 -25.82 -14.90 -10.79
C LEU A 301 -24.30 -14.98 -10.96
N ARG A 302 -23.68 -14.00 -11.63
CA ARG A 302 -22.23 -13.90 -11.75
C ARG A 302 -21.58 -13.64 -10.39
N ALA A 303 -22.09 -12.68 -9.61
CA ALA A 303 -21.59 -12.42 -8.26
C ALA A 303 -21.63 -13.67 -7.38
N LEU A 304 -22.75 -14.41 -7.41
CA LEU A 304 -22.89 -15.69 -6.71
C LEU A 304 -21.83 -16.71 -7.15
N SER A 305 -21.59 -16.86 -8.46
CA SER A 305 -20.60 -17.80 -8.98
C SER A 305 -19.15 -17.47 -8.56
N ILE A 306 -18.86 -16.17 -8.35
CA ILE A 306 -17.56 -15.71 -7.87
C ILE A 306 -17.42 -16.05 -6.39
N ILE A 307 -18.44 -15.76 -5.58
CA ILE A 307 -18.46 -16.10 -4.14
C ILE A 307 -18.30 -17.60 -3.92
N GLN A 308 -19.06 -18.42 -4.65
CA GLN A 308 -18.99 -19.88 -4.53
C GLN A 308 -17.61 -20.45 -4.91
N ALA A 309 -16.96 -19.90 -5.93
CA ALA A 309 -15.61 -20.28 -6.31
C ALA A 309 -14.58 -19.94 -5.21
N ARG A 310 -14.84 -18.89 -4.43
CA ARG A 310 -14.00 -18.46 -3.30
C ARG A 310 -14.28 -19.19 -2.00
N ALA A 311 -15.46 -19.78 -1.83
CA ALA A 311 -15.85 -20.48 -0.61
C ALA A 311 -14.89 -21.62 -0.22
N HIS A 312 -14.19 -22.21 -1.20
CA HIS A 312 -13.28 -23.34 -0.98
C HIS A 312 -11.79 -22.94 -0.97
N ASP A 313 -11.45 -21.65 -1.17
CA ASP A 313 -10.08 -21.16 -1.13
C ASP A 313 -9.61 -21.02 0.33
N PRO A 314 -8.42 -21.53 0.73
CA PRO A 314 -7.86 -21.27 2.06
C PRO A 314 -7.67 -19.79 2.40
N GLU A 315 -7.63 -18.90 1.40
CA GLU A 315 -7.66 -17.44 1.57
C GLU A 315 -9.07 -16.86 1.34
N GLN A 316 -10.09 -17.43 2.01
CA GLN A 316 -11.45 -16.89 1.96
C GLN A 316 -11.46 -15.37 2.21
N PRO A 317 -12.25 -14.59 1.46
CA PRO A 317 -12.37 -13.15 1.71
C PRO A 317 -12.84 -12.92 3.16
N GLY A 318 -12.28 -11.90 3.79
CA GLY A 318 -12.63 -11.57 5.17
C GLY A 318 -13.99 -10.90 5.31
N THR A 319 -14.41 -10.23 4.24
CA THR A 319 -15.56 -9.34 4.24
C THR A 319 -16.08 -9.23 2.81
N TYR A 320 -17.40 -9.16 2.67
CA TYR A 320 -18.10 -8.89 1.42
C TYR A 320 -18.65 -7.46 1.47
N LEU A 321 -18.45 -6.71 0.39
CA LEU A 321 -18.91 -5.32 0.26
C LEU A 321 -19.77 -5.19 -1.00
N LEU A 322 -20.93 -4.56 -0.88
CA LEU A 322 -21.81 -4.23 -2.01
C LEU A 322 -22.04 -2.72 -2.05
N VAL A 323 -21.80 -2.12 -3.21
CA VAL A 323 -22.05 -0.70 -3.48
C VAL A 323 -22.95 -0.60 -4.72
N PRO A 324 -24.28 -0.45 -4.56
CA PRO A 324 -25.15 -0.10 -5.66
C PRO A 324 -24.91 1.35 -6.07
N PHE A 325 -25.13 1.66 -7.34
CA PHE A 325 -25.13 3.04 -7.81
C PHE A 325 -26.12 3.23 -8.95
N HIS A 326 -26.58 4.47 -9.11
CA HIS A 326 -27.30 4.98 -10.27
C HIS A 326 -27.14 6.50 -10.28
N ASP A 327 -27.50 7.19 -11.36
CA ASP A 327 -27.50 8.66 -11.33
C ASP A 327 -28.75 9.20 -10.63
N PRO A 328 -28.65 10.16 -9.67
CA PRO A 328 -27.44 10.79 -9.13
C PRO A 328 -26.88 10.13 -7.83
N ASP A 329 -27.52 9.08 -7.34
CA ASP A 329 -27.26 8.50 -6.01
C ASP A 329 -26.24 7.33 -6.04
N VAL A 330 -25.24 7.41 -5.16
CA VAL A 330 -24.21 6.37 -5.00
C VAL A 330 -24.28 5.75 -3.61
N GLY A 331 -24.35 4.43 -3.54
CA GLY A 331 -24.50 3.68 -2.29
C GLY A 331 -25.96 3.43 -1.90
N PRO A 332 -26.23 3.04 -0.64
CA PRO A 332 -25.31 2.95 0.49
C PRO A 332 -24.34 1.76 0.40
N VAL A 333 -23.26 1.78 1.19
CA VAL A 333 -22.31 0.65 1.29
C VAL A 333 -22.88 -0.40 2.24
N TYR A 334 -23.03 -1.63 1.75
CA TYR A 334 -23.38 -2.79 2.58
C TYR A 334 -22.14 -3.63 2.84
N GLU A 335 -21.83 -3.91 4.11
CA GLU A 335 -20.66 -4.68 4.55
C GLU A 335 -21.11 -5.85 5.42
N THR A 336 -20.60 -7.06 5.16
CA THR A 336 -20.86 -8.22 6.00
C THR A 336 -19.75 -9.27 5.88
N GLU A 337 -19.51 -10.04 6.94
CA GLU A 337 -18.62 -11.22 6.90
C GLU A 337 -19.40 -12.51 6.57
N ASP A 338 -20.74 -12.45 6.60
CA ASP A 338 -21.67 -13.57 6.36
C ASP A 338 -22.07 -13.65 4.87
N PRO A 339 -21.68 -14.71 4.14
CA PRO A 339 -22.04 -14.90 2.73
C PRO A 339 -23.54 -14.93 2.51
N GLU A 340 -24.32 -15.54 3.40
CA GLU A 340 -25.77 -15.66 3.29
C GLU A 340 -26.45 -14.28 3.43
N MET A 341 -25.95 -13.46 4.35
CA MET A 341 -26.41 -12.07 4.49
C MET A 341 -26.04 -11.24 3.26
N PHE A 342 -24.85 -11.44 2.71
CA PHE A 342 -24.43 -10.78 1.48
C PHE A 342 -25.33 -11.14 0.31
N MET A 343 -25.70 -12.42 0.19
CA MET A 343 -26.66 -12.89 -0.81
C MET A 343 -28.01 -12.20 -0.66
N HIS A 344 -28.47 -11.96 0.57
CA HIS A 344 -29.71 -11.21 0.79
C HIS A 344 -29.62 -9.76 0.29
N TYR A 345 -28.47 -9.09 0.45
CA TYR A 345 -28.26 -7.75 -0.11
C TYR A 345 -28.31 -7.76 -1.64
N LEU A 346 -27.65 -8.73 -2.28
CA LEU A 346 -27.73 -8.91 -3.74
C LEU A 346 -29.16 -9.20 -4.19
N GLU A 347 -29.92 -9.96 -3.38
CA GLU A 347 -31.28 -10.35 -3.73
C GLU A 347 -32.29 -9.21 -3.73
N ASN A 348 -32.03 -8.21 -2.89
CA ASN A 348 -32.86 -7.02 -2.76
C ASN A 348 -32.52 -5.91 -3.77
N LEU A 349 -31.48 -6.07 -4.59
CA LEU A 349 -31.16 -5.11 -5.64
C LEU A 349 -32.28 -5.05 -6.68
N THR A 350 -32.77 -3.85 -6.94
CA THR A 350 -33.75 -3.55 -7.98
C THR A 350 -33.16 -2.56 -8.98
N ALA A 351 -33.22 -2.92 -10.27
CA ALA A 351 -32.81 -2.05 -11.37
C ALA A 351 -33.95 -1.07 -11.69
N LEU A 352 -34.02 0.02 -10.95
CA LEU A 352 -35.09 1.03 -11.04
C LEU A 352 -34.50 2.43 -10.93
N GLY A 353 -34.94 3.31 -11.83
CA GLY A 353 -34.48 4.71 -11.85
C GLY A 353 -33.26 4.91 -12.74
N GLY A 354 -32.46 5.91 -12.41
CA GLY A 354 -31.39 6.42 -13.27
C GLY A 354 -31.81 7.60 -14.13
N GLY A 355 -30.82 8.42 -14.49
CA GLY A 355 -30.95 9.52 -15.44
C GLY A 355 -30.68 9.06 -16.88
N ASP A 356 -30.10 9.95 -17.69
CA ASP A 356 -29.53 9.59 -18.98
C ASP A 356 -28.09 9.08 -18.79
N GLU A 357 -27.62 8.16 -19.65
CA GLU A 357 -26.18 7.87 -19.78
C GLU A 357 -25.43 9.19 -20.08
N PRO A 358 -24.32 9.51 -19.41
CA PRO A 358 -23.45 8.66 -18.56
C PRO A 358 -23.84 8.54 -17.06
N GLU A 359 -23.17 7.66 -16.30
CA GLU A 359 -23.48 7.32 -14.89
C GLU A 359 -22.37 7.58 -13.87
N MET A 360 -22.69 7.61 -12.56
CA MET A 360 -21.76 7.92 -11.45
C MET A 360 -20.87 6.72 -11.02
N CYS A 361 -20.32 5.99 -12.00
CA CYS A 361 -19.58 4.75 -11.76
C CYS A 361 -18.27 4.96 -11.00
N LEU A 362 -17.45 5.98 -11.34
CA LEU A 362 -16.15 6.17 -10.69
C LEU A 362 -16.29 6.61 -9.22
N SER A 363 -17.36 7.30 -8.87
CA SER A 363 -17.71 7.65 -7.49
C SER A 363 -18.05 6.39 -6.69
N ALA A 364 -18.78 5.44 -7.29
CA ALA A 364 -19.07 4.15 -6.68
C ALA A 364 -17.81 3.32 -6.46
N VAL A 365 -16.90 3.30 -7.44
CA VAL A 365 -15.58 2.63 -7.31
C VAL A 365 -14.72 3.31 -6.24
N LEU A 366 -14.73 4.65 -6.17
CA LEU A 366 -14.01 5.40 -5.13
C LEU A 366 -14.52 5.05 -3.73
N LEU A 367 -15.85 4.98 -3.57
CA LEU A 367 -16.49 4.59 -2.31
C LEU A 367 -16.13 3.14 -1.93
N ALA A 368 -16.20 2.22 -2.88
CA ALA A 368 -15.80 0.82 -2.71
C ALA A 368 -14.31 0.69 -2.32
N LEU A 369 -13.41 1.42 -2.97
CA LEU A 369 -12.00 1.47 -2.62
C LEU A 369 -11.80 2.04 -1.23
N THR A 370 -12.54 3.07 -0.83
CA THR A 370 -12.41 3.70 0.50
C THR A 370 -12.73 2.72 1.61
N HIS A 371 -13.82 1.96 1.47
CA HIS A 371 -14.29 0.99 2.48
C HIS A 371 -13.59 -0.37 2.43
N SER A 372 -12.88 -0.70 1.35
CA SER A 372 -12.20 -2.00 1.23
C SER A 372 -10.79 -1.99 1.85
N PRO A 373 -10.35 -3.11 2.46
CA PRO A 373 -8.97 -3.28 2.89
C PRO A 373 -8.02 -3.40 1.68
N PRO A 374 -6.71 -3.23 1.86
CA PRO A 374 -5.74 -3.43 0.78
C PRO A 374 -5.79 -4.83 0.16
N LEU A 375 -5.40 -4.93 -1.11
CA LEU A 375 -5.41 -6.15 -1.94
C LEU A 375 -6.80 -6.77 -2.12
N SER A 376 -7.84 -5.96 -1.93
CA SER A 376 -9.21 -6.39 -2.22
C SER A 376 -9.44 -6.50 -3.72
N GLU A 377 -10.41 -7.33 -4.08
CA GLU A 377 -10.85 -7.47 -5.46
C GLU A 377 -12.21 -6.81 -5.62
N ILE A 378 -12.31 -5.93 -6.60
CA ILE A 378 -13.49 -5.13 -6.89
C ILE A 378 -14.04 -5.53 -8.25
N PHE A 379 -15.28 -5.98 -8.29
CA PHE A 379 -16.01 -6.31 -9.51
C PHE A 379 -17.07 -5.25 -9.78
N VAL A 380 -16.95 -4.57 -10.91
CA VAL A 380 -17.85 -3.50 -11.33
C VAL A 380 -18.74 -4.00 -12.45
N PHE A 381 -20.06 -3.89 -12.30
CA PHE A 381 -21.06 -4.30 -13.28
C PHE A 381 -21.83 -3.06 -13.75
N THR A 382 -21.80 -2.76 -15.05
CA THR A 382 -22.48 -1.61 -15.66
C THR A 382 -22.60 -1.77 -17.17
N ASP A 383 -23.58 -1.12 -17.78
CA ASP A 383 -23.78 -0.99 -19.23
C ASP A 383 -23.51 0.44 -19.76
N ALA A 384 -23.11 1.36 -18.87
CA ALA A 384 -23.01 2.79 -19.10
C ALA A 384 -21.60 3.37 -18.92
N SER A 385 -21.27 4.40 -19.70
CA SER A 385 -20.03 5.17 -19.57
C SER A 385 -20.03 6.07 -18.31
N PRO A 386 -18.86 6.44 -17.75
CA PRO A 386 -18.78 7.20 -16.50
C PRO A 386 -18.98 8.72 -16.73
N LYS A 387 -19.88 9.33 -15.97
CA LYS A 387 -20.16 10.78 -15.93
C LYS A 387 -19.08 11.55 -15.19
N ASP A 388 -18.48 10.88 -14.23
CA ASP A 388 -17.54 11.40 -13.24
C ASP A 388 -16.07 11.16 -13.63
N ALA A 389 -15.76 11.22 -14.93
CA ALA A 389 -14.42 11.02 -15.50
C ALA A 389 -13.30 11.84 -14.83
N HIS A 390 -13.62 12.98 -14.23
CA HIS A 390 -12.68 13.81 -13.47
C HIS A 390 -12.09 13.10 -12.23
N LEU A 391 -12.74 12.06 -11.71
CA LEU A 391 -12.25 11.24 -10.59
C LEU A 391 -11.23 10.18 -10.99
N ASN A 392 -11.01 9.95 -12.29
CA ASN A 392 -10.21 8.82 -12.77
C ASN A 392 -8.80 8.77 -12.15
N SER A 393 -8.09 9.90 -12.10
CA SER A 393 -6.75 9.95 -11.49
C SER A 393 -6.76 9.62 -9.99
N THR A 394 -7.80 10.03 -9.27
CA THR A 394 -7.95 9.74 -7.84
C THR A 394 -8.24 8.27 -7.62
N VAL A 395 -9.13 7.69 -8.42
CA VAL A 395 -9.47 6.26 -8.37
C VAL A 395 -8.26 5.40 -8.76
N GLU A 396 -7.53 5.75 -9.82
CA GLU A 396 -6.27 5.08 -10.22
C GLU A 396 -5.24 5.10 -9.07
N ALA A 397 -5.01 6.28 -8.48
CA ALA A 397 -4.05 6.42 -7.38
C ALA A 397 -4.43 5.58 -6.16
N LEU A 398 -5.70 5.60 -5.76
CA LEU A 398 -6.17 4.85 -4.60
C LEU A 398 -6.18 3.32 -4.85
N ALA A 399 -6.54 2.88 -6.07
CA ALA A 399 -6.46 1.47 -6.45
C ALA A 399 -5.02 0.95 -6.40
N LEU A 400 -4.06 1.73 -6.91
CA LEU A 400 -2.63 1.40 -6.86
C LEU A 400 -2.09 1.42 -5.42
N GLU A 401 -2.47 2.41 -4.62
CA GLU A 401 -2.07 2.53 -3.22
C GLU A 401 -2.56 1.36 -2.38
N LYS A 402 -3.83 0.97 -2.54
CA LYS A 402 -4.40 -0.19 -1.87
C LYS A 402 -3.99 -1.52 -2.53
N GLN A 403 -3.31 -1.48 -3.67
CA GLN A 403 -3.02 -2.65 -4.50
C GLN A 403 -4.29 -3.48 -4.81
N SER A 404 -5.44 -2.82 -4.87
CA SER A 404 -6.73 -3.46 -5.11
C SER A 404 -6.95 -3.63 -6.60
N LYS A 405 -7.41 -4.81 -7.02
CA LYS A 405 -7.68 -5.10 -8.43
C LYS A 405 -9.10 -4.69 -8.78
N VAL A 406 -9.27 -3.91 -9.84
CA VAL A 406 -10.59 -3.47 -10.32
C VAL A 406 -10.91 -4.17 -11.64
N THR A 407 -11.92 -5.03 -11.63
CA THR A 407 -12.37 -5.79 -12.81
C THR A 407 -13.74 -5.28 -13.24
N PHE A 408 -13.84 -4.85 -14.50
CA PHE A 408 -15.09 -4.38 -15.10
C PHE A 408 -15.76 -5.50 -15.88
N LEU A 409 -17.05 -5.71 -15.61
CA LEU A 409 -17.95 -6.57 -16.36
C LEU A 409 -18.97 -5.68 -17.05
N LEU A 410 -18.70 -5.37 -18.32
CA LEU A 410 -19.48 -4.42 -19.11
C LEU A 410 -20.52 -5.18 -19.94
N THR A 411 -21.75 -4.70 -19.98
CA THR A 411 -22.76 -5.21 -20.91
C THR A 411 -22.82 -4.30 -22.14
N GLU A 412 -22.63 -4.87 -23.33
CA GLU A 412 -22.84 -4.13 -24.58
C GLU A 412 -24.25 -4.32 -25.12
N ASP A 413 -24.94 -3.21 -25.31
CA ASP A 413 -26.19 -3.16 -26.05
C ASP A 413 -25.96 -3.50 -27.53
N SER A 414 -26.51 -4.65 -27.95
CA SER A 414 -26.55 -5.09 -29.36
C SER A 414 -27.36 -4.15 -30.29
N SER A 415 -27.96 -3.08 -29.76
CA SER A 415 -28.78 -2.11 -30.49
C SER A 415 -27.98 -1.22 -31.47
N SER A 416 -26.64 -1.23 -31.39
CA SER A 416 -25.77 -0.50 -32.32
C SER A 416 -25.51 -1.22 -33.66
N VAL A 417 -25.77 -2.54 -33.74
CA VAL A 417 -25.52 -3.35 -34.94
C VAL A 417 -26.84 -3.85 -35.56
N GLY A 418 -27.63 -2.90 -36.04
CA GLY A 418 -28.54 -3.08 -37.18
C GLY A 418 -29.84 -3.86 -36.96
N ARG A 419 -30.96 -3.14 -36.84
CA ARG A 419 -32.24 -3.54 -37.45
C ARG A 419 -33.05 -2.30 -37.86
N GLY A 420 -33.47 -2.29 -39.12
CA GLY A 420 -33.95 -1.10 -39.81
C GLY A 420 -35.41 -0.70 -39.59
N ARG A 421 -35.68 0.51 -40.13
CA ARG A 421 -36.96 1.15 -40.48
C ARG A 421 -37.85 1.62 -39.32
N GLY A 422 -37.64 2.88 -38.91
CA GLY A 422 -38.67 3.70 -38.28
C GLY A 422 -38.15 4.83 -37.39
N ALA A 423 -37.83 5.99 -38.00
CA ALA A 423 -37.86 7.35 -37.43
C ALA A 423 -37.55 7.57 -35.92
N ARG A 424 -36.37 8.13 -35.61
CA ARG A 424 -36.15 9.48 -35.01
C ARG A 424 -34.74 9.62 -34.43
N LYS A 425 -34.19 10.84 -34.59
CA LYS A 425 -32.94 11.40 -34.05
C LYS A 425 -31.72 10.46 -34.06
N ARG A 426 -30.86 10.72 -35.04
CA ARG A 426 -29.42 10.41 -35.07
C ARG A 426 -28.83 10.64 -33.67
N ARG A 427 -28.73 9.57 -32.86
CA ARG A 427 -27.82 9.51 -31.71
C ARG A 427 -26.42 9.67 -32.29
N GLU A 428 -25.66 10.59 -31.72
CA GLU A 428 -24.23 10.73 -32.01
C GLU A 428 -23.60 9.34 -31.94
N ALA A 429 -22.78 9.01 -32.95
CA ALA A 429 -22.06 7.75 -32.94
C ALA A 429 -21.18 7.75 -31.70
N LEU A 430 -21.55 6.95 -30.68
CA LEU A 430 -20.77 6.75 -29.48
C LEU A 430 -19.34 6.41 -29.91
N SER A 431 -18.38 7.22 -29.46
CA SER A 431 -17.00 7.15 -29.93
C SER A 431 -16.37 5.81 -29.55
N ALA A 432 -15.29 5.44 -30.24
CA ALA A 432 -14.47 4.28 -29.91
C ALA A 432 -13.88 4.30 -28.47
N GLU A 433 -14.17 5.33 -27.67
CA GLU A 433 -13.66 5.56 -26.31
C GLU A 433 -14.74 5.42 -25.21
N ARG A 434 -15.97 4.98 -25.52
CA ARG A 434 -17.10 4.91 -24.54
C ARG A 434 -16.70 4.27 -23.19
N PHE A 435 -15.89 3.22 -23.23
CA PHE A 435 -15.42 2.49 -22.04
C PHE A 435 -13.90 2.56 -21.82
N PHE A 436 -13.19 3.47 -22.50
CA PHE A 436 -11.73 3.56 -22.44
C PHE A 436 -11.20 3.76 -21.00
N LEU A 437 -11.90 4.57 -20.19
CA LEU A 437 -11.51 4.81 -18.80
C LEU A 437 -11.58 3.53 -17.95
N TYR A 438 -12.57 2.68 -18.16
CA TYR A 438 -12.69 1.40 -17.46
C TYR A 438 -11.57 0.44 -17.84
N THR A 439 -11.25 0.37 -19.14
CA THR A 439 -10.14 -0.44 -19.64
C THR A 439 -8.79 0.02 -19.11
N ARG A 440 -8.55 1.33 -19.08
CA ARG A 440 -7.34 1.89 -18.50
C ARG A 440 -7.22 1.57 -17.02
N LEU A 441 -8.28 1.80 -16.24
CA LEU A 441 -8.27 1.56 -14.79
C LEU A 441 -8.09 0.07 -14.44
N SER A 442 -8.76 -0.83 -15.17
CA SER A 442 -8.59 -2.28 -14.95
C SER A 442 -7.17 -2.72 -15.26
N SER A 443 -6.59 -2.24 -16.36
CA SER A 443 -5.20 -2.53 -16.75
C SER A 443 -4.20 -2.04 -15.71
N VAL A 444 -4.32 -0.78 -15.25
CA VAL A 444 -3.42 -0.17 -14.25
C VAL A 444 -3.53 -0.87 -12.90
N SER A 445 -4.74 -1.26 -12.48
CA SER A 445 -4.95 -1.96 -11.21
C SER A 445 -4.62 -3.46 -11.26
N GLY A 446 -4.26 -4.00 -12.43
CA GLY A 446 -4.04 -5.43 -12.63
C GLY A 446 -5.32 -6.29 -12.62
N GLY A 447 -6.48 -5.65 -12.80
CA GLY A 447 -7.75 -6.28 -13.09
C GLY A 447 -7.97 -6.51 -14.59
N LEU A 448 -9.22 -6.74 -14.98
CA LEU A 448 -9.60 -7.03 -16.37
C LEU A 448 -10.84 -6.23 -16.77
N THR A 449 -10.97 -5.94 -18.07
CA THR A 449 -12.25 -5.50 -18.65
C THR A 449 -12.81 -6.64 -19.48
N ILE A 450 -14.03 -7.06 -19.15
CA ILE A 450 -14.74 -8.16 -19.80
C ILE A 450 -16.05 -7.61 -20.37
N PHE A 451 -16.16 -7.62 -21.69
CA PHE A 451 -17.41 -7.32 -22.38
C PHE A 451 -18.29 -8.57 -22.43
N THR A 452 -19.56 -8.40 -22.10
CA THR A 452 -20.50 -9.50 -21.93
C THR A 452 -21.80 -9.24 -22.67
N THR A 453 -22.43 -10.32 -23.12
CA THR A 453 -23.82 -10.32 -23.58
C THR A 453 -24.71 -11.10 -22.61
N ASN A 454 -26.03 -10.98 -22.75
CA ASN A 454 -27.00 -11.76 -21.96
C ASN A 454 -26.84 -13.28 -22.13
N SER A 455 -26.14 -13.76 -23.17
CA SER A 455 -25.88 -15.19 -23.41
C SER A 455 -24.58 -15.75 -22.79
N ASP A 456 -23.70 -14.89 -22.25
CA ASP A 456 -22.31 -15.27 -21.91
C ASP A 456 -22.05 -15.61 -20.42
N ILE A 457 -23.10 -15.77 -19.61
CA ILE A 457 -23.02 -15.90 -18.15
C ILE A 457 -22.01 -16.97 -17.70
N GLN A 458 -22.09 -18.18 -18.26
CA GLN A 458 -21.23 -19.29 -17.84
C GLN A 458 -19.76 -19.15 -18.27
N ARG A 459 -19.51 -18.53 -19.43
CA ARG A 459 -18.15 -18.34 -19.96
C ARG A 459 -17.39 -17.27 -19.20
N VAL A 460 -18.08 -16.17 -18.86
CA VAL A 460 -17.49 -15.05 -18.12
C VAL A 460 -17.18 -15.46 -16.68
N SER A 461 -18.08 -16.22 -16.03
CA SER A 461 -17.82 -16.77 -14.70
C SER A 461 -16.54 -17.61 -14.67
N ALA A 462 -16.28 -18.45 -15.67
CA ALA A 462 -15.05 -19.24 -15.73
C ALA A 462 -13.78 -18.36 -15.85
N ILE A 463 -13.82 -17.30 -16.67
CA ILE A 463 -12.70 -16.37 -16.83
C ILE A 463 -12.43 -15.61 -15.52
N VAL A 464 -13.50 -15.13 -14.88
CA VAL A 464 -13.37 -14.42 -13.61
C VAL A 464 -12.81 -15.38 -12.56
N GLN A 465 -13.41 -16.55 -12.35
CA GLN A 465 -12.94 -17.58 -11.42
C GLN A 465 -11.46 -17.92 -11.63
N ASP A 466 -11.03 -18.06 -12.88
CA ASP A 466 -9.65 -18.40 -13.18
C ASP A 466 -8.65 -17.27 -12.91
N ASN A 467 -9.01 -16.00 -13.09
CA ASN A 467 -8.11 -14.88 -12.80
C ASN A 467 -8.07 -14.47 -11.33
N THR A 468 -8.93 -15.09 -10.55
CA THR A 468 -9.29 -14.76 -9.18
C THR A 468 -8.53 -15.65 -8.20
N ALA A 469 -8.37 -16.95 -8.46
CA ALA A 469 -7.71 -17.90 -7.54
C ALA A 469 -6.39 -17.37 -6.90
N GLY A 470 -6.30 -17.42 -5.55
CA GLY A 470 -5.26 -16.74 -4.77
C GLY A 470 -3.82 -17.26 -4.98
N ASN A 471 -3.65 -18.36 -5.71
CA ASN A 471 -2.35 -18.93 -6.08
C ASN A 471 -1.89 -18.58 -7.50
N LYS A 472 -2.57 -17.65 -8.17
CA LYS A 472 -2.25 -17.21 -9.54
C LYS A 472 -1.73 -15.78 -9.54
N VAL A 473 -0.75 -15.53 -10.40
CA VAL A 473 -0.16 -14.21 -10.60
C VAL A 473 -0.24 -13.85 -12.08
N THR A 474 -0.57 -12.60 -12.38
CA THR A 474 -0.57 -12.08 -13.75
C THR A 474 0.87 -11.81 -14.17
N LEU A 475 1.41 -12.67 -15.05
CA LEU A 475 2.78 -12.53 -15.55
C LEU A 475 2.90 -11.49 -16.68
N LEU A 476 1.85 -11.37 -17.48
CA LEU A 476 1.76 -10.44 -18.59
C LEU A 476 0.29 -10.08 -18.79
N HIS A 477 0.04 -8.78 -18.95
CA HIS A 477 -1.23 -8.26 -19.44
C HIS A 477 -0.90 -7.40 -20.66
N ALA A 478 -1.62 -7.63 -21.77
CA ALA A 478 -1.39 -6.93 -23.03
C ALA A 478 -2.73 -6.68 -23.72
N GLU A 479 -2.87 -5.47 -24.27
CA GLU A 479 -4.05 -5.03 -25.02
C GLU A 479 -3.62 -4.61 -26.43
N SER A 480 -4.50 -4.82 -27.43
CA SER A 480 -4.17 -4.59 -28.84
C SER A 480 -5.33 -4.03 -29.65
N ASP A 481 -5.10 -2.89 -30.29
CA ASP A 481 -6.02 -2.30 -31.27
C ASP A 481 -5.76 -2.87 -32.68
N SER A 482 -6.43 -3.99 -32.96
CA SER A 482 -6.87 -4.56 -34.25
C SER A 482 -5.98 -4.57 -35.52
N SER A 483 -4.71 -4.12 -35.51
CA SER A 483 -3.91 -4.01 -36.74
C SER A 483 -2.45 -4.46 -36.66
N SER A 484 -1.90 -4.67 -35.47
CA SER A 484 -0.48 -5.04 -35.31
C SER A 484 -0.31 -6.50 -34.87
N VAL A 485 0.60 -7.23 -35.52
CA VAL A 485 1.08 -8.53 -35.01
C VAL A 485 1.94 -8.22 -33.79
N LEU A 486 1.41 -8.44 -32.59
CA LEU A 486 2.14 -8.22 -31.36
C LEU A 486 2.87 -9.50 -30.94
N ASN A 487 4.18 -9.38 -30.77
CA ASN A 487 5.01 -10.41 -30.17
C ASN A 487 5.35 -9.98 -28.75
N HIS A 488 4.86 -10.73 -27.76
CA HIS A 488 5.20 -10.53 -26.35
C HIS A 488 6.03 -11.68 -25.84
N SER A 489 7.04 -11.36 -25.03
CA SER A 489 7.86 -12.33 -24.30
C SER A 489 7.83 -11.96 -22.82
N PHE A 490 7.65 -12.97 -21.96
CA PHE A 490 7.70 -12.80 -20.52
C PHE A 490 8.57 -13.91 -19.91
N HIS A 491 9.16 -13.62 -18.76
CA HIS A 491 9.96 -14.59 -18.01
C HIS A 491 9.07 -15.32 -17.00
N VAL A 492 9.35 -16.61 -16.81
CA VAL A 492 8.65 -17.47 -15.88
C VAL A 492 9.66 -17.98 -14.86
N ASP A 493 9.39 -17.73 -13.58
CA ASP A 493 10.23 -18.21 -12.47
C ASP A 493 10.05 -19.72 -12.24
N GLN A 494 11.04 -20.37 -11.63
CA GLN A 494 11.00 -21.79 -11.26
C GLN A 494 9.84 -22.15 -10.32
N ALA A 495 9.29 -21.17 -9.58
CA ALA A 495 8.14 -21.37 -8.70
C ALA A 495 6.80 -21.54 -9.46
N VAL A 496 6.71 -21.11 -10.72
CA VAL A 496 5.48 -21.17 -11.51
C VAL A 496 5.26 -22.58 -12.06
N LYS A 497 4.17 -23.23 -11.63
CA LYS A 497 3.85 -24.62 -12.03
C LYS A 497 3.00 -24.72 -13.30
N THR A 498 2.09 -23.77 -13.48
CA THR A 498 1.10 -23.77 -14.55
C THR A 498 0.97 -22.36 -15.11
N VAL A 499 0.98 -22.24 -16.43
CA VAL A 499 0.72 -20.98 -17.14
C VAL A 499 -0.63 -21.11 -17.83
N THR A 500 -1.57 -20.24 -17.49
CA THR A 500 -2.88 -20.15 -18.13
C THR A 500 -2.92 -18.90 -18.99
N LEU A 501 -3.35 -19.04 -20.25
CA LEU A 501 -3.52 -17.93 -21.17
C LEU A 501 -5.00 -17.59 -21.29
N HIS A 502 -5.37 -16.37 -20.90
CA HIS A 502 -6.72 -15.84 -21.08
C HIS A 502 -6.73 -14.88 -22.27
N LEU A 503 -7.62 -15.14 -23.23
CA LEU A 503 -7.79 -14.34 -24.44
C LEU A 503 -9.23 -13.86 -24.48
N ALA A 504 -9.44 -12.55 -24.44
CA ALA A 504 -10.74 -11.92 -24.62
C ALA A 504 -10.75 -11.16 -25.96
N GLY A 505 -11.81 -11.35 -26.75
CA GLY A 505 -11.98 -10.72 -28.07
C GLY A 505 -11.88 -11.68 -29.26
N THR A 506 -11.86 -11.11 -30.47
CA THR A 506 -11.85 -11.88 -31.73
C THR A 506 -10.43 -12.29 -32.13
N LEU A 507 -10.11 -13.56 -31.93
CA LEU A 507 -8.78 -14.11 -32.19
C LEU A 507 -8.63 -14.60 -33.63
N LYS A 508 -7.83 -13.92 -34.46
CA LYS A 508 -7.49 -14.42 -35.81
C LYS A 508 -6.43 -15.52 -35.78
N HIS A 509 -5.32 -15.28 -35.10
CA HIS A 509 -4.20 -16.21 -35.02
C HIS A 509 -3.40 -15.97 -33.74
N CYS A 510 -3.13 -17.01 -32.94
CA CYS A 510 -2.26 -16.93 -31.77
C CYS A 510 -1.26 -18.08 -31.80
N ILE A 511 0.02 -17.76 -31.59
CA ILE A 511 1.11 -18.72 -31.48
C ILE A 511 1.72 -18.56 -30.10
N LEU A 512 1.73 -19.63 -29.32
CA LEU A 512 2.44 -19.69 -28.04
C LEU A 512 3.72 -20.48 -28.25
N THR A 513 4.87 -19.87 -27.96
CA THR A 513 6.18 -20.53 -28.06
C THR A 513 6.72 -20.79 -26.66
N ASN A 514 7.04 -22.04 -26.36
CA ASN A 514 7.63 -22.39 -25.06
C ASN A 514 9.15 -22.13 -25.04
N PRO A 515 9.83 -22.19 -23.87
CA PRO A 515 11.28 -21.97 -23.77
C PRO A 515 12.15 -22.94 -24.58
N THR A 516 11.61 -24.11 -24.97
CA THR A 516 12.29 -25.08 -25.83
C THR A 516 12.13 -24.80 -27.33
N GLY A 517 11.45 -23.70 -27.70
CA GLY A 517 11.17 -23.31 -29.08
C GLY A 517 10.00 -24.05 -29.73
N ARG A 518 9.21 -24.79 -28.95
CA ARG A 518 8.02 -25.49 -29.47
C ARG A 518 6.84 -24.53 -29.55
N GLU A 519 6.23 -24.47 -30.73
CA GLU A 519 5.07 -23.63 -31.02
C GLU A 519 3.74 -24.38 -30.82
N TYR A 520 2.77 -23.70 -30.24
CA TYR A 520 1.38 -24.13 -30.11
C TYR A 520 0.49 -23.12 -30.82
N ARG A 521 -0.23 -23.56 -31.86
CA ARG A 521 -1.16 -22.70 -32.60
C ARG A 521 -2.55 -22.81 -31.98
N ILE A 522 -3.07 -21.69 -31.52
CA ILE A 522 -4.42 -21.59 -30.96
C ILE A 522 -5.31 -20.97 -32.04
N THR A 523 -6.19 -21.78 -32.62
CA THR A 523 -7.23 -21.35 -33.54
C THR A 523 -8.57 -21.34 -32.82
N GLN A 524 -9.41 -20.33 -33.05
CA GLN A 524 -10.76 -20.27 -32.50
C GLN A 524 -11.54 -21.51 -32.92
N SER A 525 -11.81 -22.45 -32.00
CA SER A 525 -12.68 -23.59 -32.32
C SER A 525 -14.11 -23.10 -32.38
N HIS A 526 -14.56 -22.70 -33.57
CA HIS A 526 -15.99 -22.66 -33.85
C HIS A 526 -16.49 -24.10 -33.82
N LYS A 527 -17.35 -24.45 -32.86
CA LYS A 527 -18.43 -25.43 -33.02
C LYS A 527 -19.39 -25.38 -31.82
N PRO A 528 -20.66 -25.72 -32.06
CA PRO A 528 -21.84 -24.90 -31.81
C PRO A 528 -22.40 -24.98 -30.39
#